data_AF-A0A7X6FSY9-F1
#
_entry.id   AF-A0A7X6FSY9-F1
#
_cell.length_a   1.000
_cell.length_b   1.000
_cell.length_c   1.000
_cell.angle_alpha   90.00
_cell.angle_beta   90.00
_cell.angle_gamma   90.00
#
_symmetry.space_group_name_H-M   'P 1'
#
loop_
_entity.id
_entity.type
_entity.pdbx_description
1 polymer ?
#
loop_
_entity_poly.entity_id
_entity_poly.type
_entity_poly.pdbx_seq_one_letter_code
_entity_poly.pdbx_strand_id
1 'polypeptide(L)'
;MAGQPNLRPAERREAAEIAILVDISSHGFASWLWHGAVLDGRTETAMEHGRQYMRADGTEGWQSTIIAEWNGEIAGLSIGFTVDESLNDQSAQHPVLDQLIAMQRRIIGNRFIDSVGVYREFRGKGIGRALVANEIDLARRNGNPAISLITESHNDVALSLYGAHGFKEIERLEAIERIGQDKRHDWVLLTREVN
;
A
#
# COMPACT_ATOMS: atom_id res chain seq x y z
N MET A 1 -22.96 15.41 13.85
CA MET A 1 -22.89 13.95 13.67
C MET A 1 -21.51 13.64 13.12
N ALA A 2 -20.72 12.78 13.76
CA ALA A 2 -19.44 12.37 13.18
C ALA A 2 -19.74 11.63 11.88
N GLY A 3 -19.23 12.14 10.75
CA GLY A 3 -19.41 11.49 9.44
C GLY A 3 -18.75 10.12 9.42
N GLN A 4 -19.24 9.22 8.57
CA GLN A 4 -18.48 8.04 8.15
C GLN A 4 -17.95 8.32 6.74
N PRO A 5 -16.74 7.84 6.39
CA PRO A 5 -16.26 7.96 5.02
C PRO A 5 -17.14 7.15 4.07
N ASN A 6 -17.38 7.68 2.88
CA ASN A 6 -17.96 6.91 1.78
C ASN A 6 -16.83 6.13 1.10
N LEU A 7 -16.87 4.80 1.13
CA LEU A 7 -15.88 3.95 0.48
C LEU A 7 -16.40 3.50 -0.87
N ARG A 8 -15.62 3.72 -1.94
CA ARG A 8 -15.98 3.29 -3.30
C ARG A 8 -14.76 2.86 -4.11
N PRO A 9 -14.93 2.06 -5.16
CA PRO A 9 -13.87 1.83 -6.13
C PRO A 9 -13.36 3.15 -6.73
N ALA A 10 -12.06 3.20 -6.99
CA ALA A 10 -11.46 4.32 -7.71
C ALA A 10 -11.85 4.30 -9.18
N GLU A 11 -11.78 5.48 -9.79
CA GLU A 11 -11.91 5.64 -11.22
C GLU A 11 -10.55 5.88 -11.87
N ARG A 12 -10.34 5.38 -13.09
CA ARG A 12 -9.07 5.52 -13.81
C ARG A 12 -8.56 6.96 -13.92
N ARG A 13 -9.45 7.96 -13.95
CA ARG A 13 -9.10 9.40 -14.00
C ARG A 13 -8.50 9.93 -12.69
N GLU A 14 -8.67 9.22 -11.58
CA GLU A 14 -8.20 9.61 -10.24
C GLU A 14 -6.73 9.21 -9.99
N ALA A 15 -6.04 8.64 -10.99
CA ALA A 15 -4.67 8.15 -10.86
C ALA A 15 -3.64 9.16 -10.31
N ALA A 16 -3.85 10.47 -10.51
CA ALA A 16 -2.99 11.49 -9.92
C ALA A 16 -3.15 11.53 -8.39
N GLU A 17 -4.38 11.46 -7.91
CA GLU A 17 -4.72 11.41 -6.50
C GLU A 17 -4.19 10.14 -5.83
N ILE A 18 -4.35 9.01 -6.54
CA ILE A 18 -3.83 7.71 -6.11
C ILE A 18 -2.32 7.79 -5.92
N ALA A 19 -1.59 8.35 -6.91
CA ALA A 19 -0.14 8.48 -6.82
C ALA A 19 0.31 9.32 -5.61
N ILE A 20 -0.38 10.41 -5.30
CA ILE A 20 -0.08 11.25 -4.13
C ILE A 20 -0.27 10.46 -2.84
N LEU A 21 -1.42 9.78 -2.69
CA LEU A 21 -1.74 9.06 -1.45
C LEU A 21 -0.88 7.81 -1.25
N VAL A 22 -0.46 7.13 -2.33
CA VAL A 22 0.51 6.02 -2.29
C VAL A 22 1.89 6.51 -1.84
N ASP A 23 2.33 7.67 -2.32
CA ASP A 23 3.60 8.27 -1.86
C ASP A 23 3.53 8.66 -0.37
N ILE A 24 2.38 9.20 0.07
CA ILE A 24 2.12 9.50 1.48
C ILE A 24 2.14 8.23 2.34
N SER A 25 1.48 7.15 1.92
CA SER A 25 1.41 5.90 2.70
C SER A 25 2.74 5.16 2.77
N SER A 26 3.59 5.36 1.76
CA SER A 26 4.90 4.72 1.64
C SER A 26 6.06 5.60 2.14
N HIS A 27 5.77 6.76 2.75
CA HIS A 27 6.75 7.73 3.24
C HIS A 27 7.83 8.10 2.21
N GLY A 28 7.42 8.37 0.97
CA GLY A 28 8.33 8.74 -0.11
C GLY A 28 9.00 7.56 -0.83
N PHE A 29 8.70 6.31 -0.45
CA PHE A 29 9.23 5.14 -1.14
C PHE A 29 8.74 5.03 -2.60
N ALA A 30 7.46 5.30 -2.85
CA ALA A 30 6.90 5.26 -4.19
C ALA A 30 7.53 6.32 -5.12
N SER A 31 7.64 7.59 -4.68
CA SER A 31 8.32 8.62 -5.47
C SER A 31 9.81 8.31 -5.69
N TRP A 32 10.50 7.73 -4.70
CA TRP A 32 11.88 7.25 -4.87
C TRP A 32 11.98 6.17 -5.97
N LEU A 33 11.07 5.18 -5.98
CA LEU A 33 11.02 4.18 -7.05
C LEU A 33 10.76 4.81 -8.42
N TRP A 34 9.80 5.73 -8.52
CA TRP A 34 9.48 6.40 -9.78
C TRP A 34 10.61 7.31 -10.26
N HIS A 35 11.41 7.86 -9.35
CA HIS A 35 12.59 8.64 -9.69
C HIS A 35 13.67 7.79 -10.38
N GLY A 36 13.72 6.47 -10.13
CA GLY A 36 14.57 5.56 -10.89
C GLY A 36 14.32 5.67 -12.41
N ALA A 37 13.05 5.81 -12.83
CA ALA A 37 12.72 6.00 -14.24
C ALA A 37 13.22 7.34 -14.81
N VAL A 38 13.39 8.37 -13.97
CA VAL A 38 14.00 9.64 -14.36
C VAL A 38 15.50 9.47 -14.56
N LEU A 39 16.17 8.79 -13.63
CA LEU A 39 17.61 8.51 -13.71
C LEU A 39 17.97 7.65 -14.93
N ASP A 40 17.10 6.71 -15.30
CA ASP A 40 17.25 5.88 -16.50
C ASP A 40 16.88 6.61 -17.81
N GLY A 41 16.41 7.87 -17.73
CA GLY A 41 15.97 8.65 -18.90
C GLY A 41 14.67 8.19 -19.55
N ARG A 42 13.86 7.36 -18.87
CA ARG A 42 12.57 6.84 -19.36
C ARG A 42 11.43 7.86 -19.24
N THR A 43 11.58 8.86 -18.38
CA THR A 43 10.59 9.92 -18.12
C THR A 43 11.27 11.19 -17.61
N GLU A 44 10.63 12.34 -17.75
CA GLU A 44 11.18 13.62 -17.27
C GLU A 44 10.92 13.84 -15.77
N THR A 45 9.78 13.34 -15.25
CA THR A 45 9.40 13.56 -13.85
C THR A 45 8.89 12.28 -13.19
N ALA A 46 9.29 12.08 -11.93
CA ALA A 46 8.83 10.95 -11.14
C ALA A 46 7.30 10.97 -10.96
N MET A 47 6.70 12.16 -10.87
CA MET A 47 5.26 12.26 -10.65
C MET A 47 4.42 11.95 -11.87
N GLU A 48 4.88 12.33 -13.07
CA GLU A 48 4.20 11.87 -14.29
C GLU A 48 4.28 10.35 -14.40
N HIS A 49 5.46 9.77 -14.15
CA HIS A 49 5.64 8.33 -14.17
C HIS A 49 4.72 7.61 -13.17
N GLY A 50 4.69 8.06 -11.92
CA GLY A 50 3.81 7.51 -10.88
C GLY A 50 2.34 7.61 -11.22
N ARG A 51 1.88 8.75 -11.75
CA ARG A 51 0.50 8.90 -12.24
C ARG A 51 0.19 7.92 -13.37
N GLN A 52 1.10 7.74 -14.34
CA GLN A 52 0.88 6.79 -15.44
C GLN A 52 0.88 5.35 -14.95
N TYR A 53 1.75 5.03 -14.01
CA TYR A 53 1.82 3.72 -13.36
C TYR A 53 0.50 3.39 -12.64
N MET A 54 -0.02 4.31 -11.81
CA MET A 54 -1.31 4.16 -11.13
C MET A 54 -2.52 4.12 -12.09
N ARG A 55 -2.38 4.67 -13.29
CA ARG A 55 -3.40 4.68 -14.35
C ARG A 55 -3.40 3.42 -15.23
N ALA A 56 -2.29 2.70 -15.26
CA ALA A 56 -2.14 1.48 -16.06
C ALA A 56 -3.10 0.39 -15.55
N ASP A 57 -3.45 -0.53 -16.44
CA ASP A 57 -4.20 -1.71 -16.04
C ASP A 57 -3.26 -2.68 -15.33
N GLY A 58 -3.71 -3.25 -14.22
CA GLY A 58 -2.87 -4.06 -13.33
C GLY A 58 -3.40 -4.13 -11.90
N THR A 59 -2.74 -4.97 -11.11
CA THR A 59 -3.13 -5.28 -9.72
C THR A 59 -2.77 -4.20 -8.71
N GLU A 60 -1.79 -3.35 -9.02
CA GLU A 60 -1.24 -2.34 -8.10
C GLU A 60 -1.79 -0.92 -8.36
N GLY A 61 -2.68 -0.76 -9.36
CA GLY A 61 -3.19 0.54 -9.80
C GLY A 61 -4.65 0.81 -9.43
N TRP A 62 -5.28 1.69 -10.19
CA TRP A 62 -6.65 2.17 -9.96
C TRP A 62 -7.71 1.04 -9.84
N GLN A 63 -7.51 -0.10 -10.49
CA GLN A 63 -8.46 -1.22 -10.47
C GLN A 63 -8.57 -1.89 -9.10
N SER A 64 -7.51 -1.85 -8.30
CA SER A 64 -7.45 -2.43 -6.95
C SER A 64 -7.60 -1.37 -5.85
N THR A 65 -7.91 -0.12 -6.23
CA THR A 65 -7.96 1.00 -5.29
C THR A 65 -9.39 1.22 -4.79
N ILE A 66 -9.53 1.37 -3.48
CA ILE A 66 -10.73 1.88 -2.81
C ILE A 66 -10.44 3.29 -2.33
N ILE A 67 -11.27 4.24 -2.74
CA ILE A 67 -11.24 5.64 -2.32
C ILE A 67 -12.13 5.82 -1.09
N ALA A 68 -11.63 6.53 -0.09
CA ALA A 68 -12.42 7.06 1.00
C ALA A 68 -12.74 8.53 0.76
N GLU A 69 -14.02 8.84 0.56
CA GLU A 69 -14.50 10.22 0.45
C GLU A 69 -14.99 10.75 1.80
N TRP A 70 -14.70 12.01 2.07
CA TRP A 70 -15.21 12.74 3.22
C TRP A 70 -15.70 14.12 2.79
N ASN A 71 -17.00 14.39 2.97
CA ASN A 71 -17.65 15.64 2.55
C ASN A 71 -17.43 15.99 1.07
N GLY A 72 -17.37 15.00 0.18
CA GLY A 72 -17.20 15.19 -1.26
C GLY A 72 -15.75 15.33 -1.74
N GLU A 73 -14.78 15.22 -0.83
CA GLU A 73 -13.35 15.23 -1.15
C GLU A 73 -12.73 13.84 -0.95
N ILE A 74 -11.72 13.51 -1.76
CA ILE A 74 -10.91 12.30 -1.57
C ILE A 74 -10.04 12.51 -0.33
N ALA A 75 -10.33 11.77 0.74
CA ALA A 75 -9.65 11.91 2.03
C ALA A 75 -8.54 10.87 2.22
N GLY A 76 -8.63 9.76 1.50
CA GLY A 76 -7.68 8.66 1.58
C GLY A 76 -8.00 7.53 0.64
N LEU A 77 -7.17 6.48 0.68
CA LEU A 77 -7.36 5.27 -0.12
C LEU A 77 -6.79 4.03 0.55
N SER A 78 -7.21 2.87 0.05
CA SER A 78 -6.47 1.61 0.16
C SER A 78 -6.22 1.01 -1.22
N ILE A 79 -5.10 0.31 -1.37
CA ILE A 79 -4.82 -0.57 -2.51
C ILE A 79 -4.59 -1.96 -1.96
N GLY A 80 -5.29 -2.96 -2.52
CA GLY A 80 -5.05 -4.35 -2.15
C GLY A 80 -5.46 -5.35 -3.21
N PHE A 81 -4.68 -6.42 -3.31
CA PHE A 81 -4.81 -7.48 -4.31
C PHE A 81 -4.40 -8.84 -3.73
N THR A 82 -4.76 -9.94 -4.39
CA THR A 82 -4.26 -11.27 -4.00
C THR A 82 -2.84 -11.43 -4.51
N VAL A 83 -1.91 -11.83 -3.65
CA VAL A 83 -0.57 -12.25 -4.09
C VAL A 83 -0.69 -13.65 -4.65
N ASP A 84 -0.42 -13.81 -5.95
CA ASP A 84 -0.52 -15.09 -6.63
C ASP A 84 0.87 -15.69 -6.95
N GLU A 85 0.87 -16.89 -7.52
CA GLU A 85 2.08 -17.66 -7.81
C GLU A 85 2.99 -17.00 -8.85
N SER A 86 2.51 -16.04 -9.64
CA SER A 86 3.34 -15.32 -10.64
C SER A 86 4.47 -14.53 -10.00
N LEU A 87 4.36 -14.20 -8.71
CA LEU A 87 5.42 -13.56 -7.93
C LEU A 87 6.69 -14.43 -7.83
N ASN A 88 6.58 -15.75 -7.99
CA ASN A 88 7.74 -16.65 -7.99
C ASN A 88 8.64 -16.44 -9.21
N ASP A 89 8.06 -16.01 -10.34
CA ASP A 89 8.77 -15.78 -11.59
C ASP A 89 9.33 -14.35 -11.70
N GLN A 90 8.96 -13.46 -10.76
CA GLN A 90 9.43 -12.09 -10.75
C GLN A 90 10.89 -12.00 -10.27
N SER A 91 11.78 -11.47 -11.10
CA SER A 91 13.09 -10.99 -10.64
C SER A 91 12.98 -9.49 -10.41
N ALA A 92 13.34 -8.99 -9.23
CA ALA A 92 13.41 -7.55 -9.07
C ALA A 92 14.68 -7.02 -9.73
N GLN A 93 14.59 -5.80 -10.24
CA GLN A 93 15.72 -5.12 -10.87
C GLN A 93 16.55 -4.33 -9.84
N HIS A 94 16.14 -4.35 -8.56
CA HIS A 94 16.77 -3.57 -7.49
C HIS A 94 16.74 -4.32 -6.14
N PRO A 95 17.86 -4.39 -5.38
CA PRO A 95 17.95 -5.17 -4.13
C PRO A 95 16.89 -4.84 -3.08
N VAL A 96 16.49 -3.56 -2.98
CA VAL A 96 15.42 -3.12 -2.08
C VAL A 96 14.07 -3.74 -2.45
N LEU A 97 13.75 -3.83 -3.76
CA LEU A 97 12.54 -4.49 -4.22
C LEU A 97 12.62 -6.01 -4.03
N ASP A 98 13.81 -6.60 -4.23
CA ASP A 98 14.03 -8.02 -3.97
C ASP A 98 13.70 -8.40 -2.52
N GLN A 99 14.06 -7.57 -1.54
CA GLN A 99 13.70 -7.80 -0.13
C GLN A 99 12.18 -7.85 0.07
N LEU A 100 11.44 -6.87 -0.48
CA LEU A 100 9.98 -6.81 -0.34
C LEU A 100 9.29 -7.97 -1.06
N ILE A 101 9.74 -8.32 -2.28
CA ILE A 101 9.22 -9.45 -3.05
C ILE A 101 9.49 -10.77 -2.31
N ALA A 102 10.68 -10.95 -1.73
CA ALA A 102 10.99 -12.14 -0.93
C ALA A 102 10.04 -12.30 0.27
N MET A 103 9.69 -11.20 0.95
CA MET A 103 8.70 -11.22 2.03
C MET A 103 7.29 -11.54 1.51
N GLN A 104 6.88 -10.95 0.38
CA GLN A 104 5.57 -11.22 -0.24
C GLN A 104 5.42 -12.69 -0.69
N ARG A 105 6.49 -13.35 -1.14
CA ARG A 105 6.45 -14.80 -1.51
C ARG A 105 6.01 -15.69 -0.35
N ARG A 106 6.18 -15.26 0.89
CA ARG A 106 5.75 -16.02 2.07
C ARG A 106 4.24 -16.00 2.31
N ILE A 107 3.53 -15.10 1.64
CA ILE A 107 2.10 -14.87 1.81
C ILE A 107 1.33 -15.07 0.51
N ILE A 108 1.87 -15.85 -0.43
CA ILE A 108 1.15 -16.29 -1.63
C ILE A 108 -0.20 -16.90 -1.23
N GLY A 109 -1.26 -16.48 -1.91
CA GLY A 109 -2.65 -16.79 -1.63
C GLY A 109 -3.36 -15.75 -0.74
N ASN A 110 -2.63 -14.96 0.04
CA ASN A 110 -3.23 -13.93 0.90
C ASN A 110 -3.65 -12.71 0.08
N ARG A 111 -4.64 -11.97 0.59
CA ARG A 111 -4.83 -10.57 0.19
C ARG A 111 -3.68 -9.75 0.76
N PHE A 112 -3.00 -8.97 -0.05
CA PHE A 112 -1.97 -8.04 0.38
C PHE A 112 -2.51 -6.60 0.31
N ILE A 113 -2.39 -5.87 1.41
CA ILE A 113 -2.62 -4.42 1.43
C ILE A 113 -1.29 -3.77 1.08
N ASP A 114 -1.21 -3.19 -0.11
CA ASP A 114 -0.04 -2.45 -0.56
C ASP A 114 0.01 -1.06 0.09
N SER A 115 -1.12 -0.36 0.07
CA SER A 115 -1.18 1.03 0.50
C SER A 115 -2.42 1.29 1.34
N VAL A 116 -2.27 2.06 2.42
CA VAL A 116 -3.36 2.72 3.16
C VAL A 116 -2.91 4.15 3.47
N GLY A 117 -3.48 5.11 2.74
CA GLY A 117 -3.12 6.52 2.84
C GLY A 117 -4.31 7.35 3.32
N VAL A 118 -4.07 8.28 4.23
CA VAL A 118 -5.06 9.31 4.62
C VAL A 118 -4.34 10.65 4.73
N TYR A 119 -4.86 11.65 4.03
CA TYR A 119 -4.40 13.03 4.12
C TYR A 119 -4.45 13.56 5.53
N ARG A 120 -3.49 14.41 5.89
CA ARG A 120 -3.20 14.80 7.27
C ARG A 120 -4.41 15.47 7.95
N GLU A 121 -5.09 16.34 7.23
CA GLU A 121 -6.27 17.08 7.62
C GLU A 121 -7.50 16.19 7.87
N PHE A 122 -7.53 14.98 7.31
CA PHE A 122 -8.61 14.01 7.48
C PHE A 122 -8.29 12.92 8.53
N ARG A 123 -7.09 12.93 9.13
CA ARG A 123 -6.72 11.97 10.18
C ARG A 123 -7.52 12.19 11.47
N GLY A 124 -7.56 11.14 12.30
CA GLY A 124 -8.34 11.15 13.54
C GLY A 124 -9.85 11.00 13.36
N LYS A 125 -10.34 10.84 12.12
CA LYS A 125 -11.77 10.69 11.78
C LYS A 125 -12.21 9.24 11.58
N GLY A 126 -11.35 8.26 11.89
CA GLY A 126 -11.65 6.83 11.72
C GLY A 126 -11.50 6.28 10.29
N ILE A 127 -11.05 7.10 9.32
CA ILE A 127 -10.96 6.72 7.90
C ILE A 127 -10.03 5.53 7.67
N GLY A 128 -8.81 5.55 8.23
CA GLY A 128 -7.88 4.42 8.10
C GLY A 128 -8.44 3.10 8.66
N ARG A 129 -9.21 3.15 9.76
CA ARG A 129 -9.88 1.96 10.31
C ARG A 129 -10.97 1.45 9.37
N ALA A 130 -11.73 2.34 8.75
CA ALA A 130 -12.76 1.97 7.78
C ALA A 130 -12.14 1.31 6.52
N LEU A 131 -11.04 1.87 6.01
CA LEU A 131 -10.30 1.31 4.89
C LEU A 131 -9.77 -0.10 5.21
N VAL A 132 -9.08 -0.29 6.34
CA VAL A 132 -8.56 -1.60 6.75
C VAL A 132 -9.67 -2.62 6.99
N ALA A 133 -10.79 -2.20 7.61
CA ALA A 133 -11.95 -3.07 7.77
C ALA A 133 -12.54 -3.52 6.43
N ASN A 134 -12.63 -2.60 5.45
CA ASN A 134 -13.08 -2.93 4.10
C ASN A 134 -12.14 -3.92 3.40
N GLU A 135 -10.81 -3.75 3.52
CA GLU A 135 -9.82 -4.68 2.97
C GLU A 135 -9.94 -6.08 3.58
N ILE A 136 -10.18 -6.18 4.88
CA ILE A 136 -10.44 -7.45 5.57
C ILE A 136 -11.70 -8.13 5.01
N ASP A 137 -12.77 -7.37 4.79
CA ASP A 137 -14.02 -7.91 4.25
C ASP A 137 -13.86 -8.34 2.78
N LEU A 138 -13.06 -7.61 1.99
CA LEU A 138 -12.70 -8.02 0.63
C LEU A 138 -11.91 -9.34 0.64
N ALA A 139 -10.94 -9.51 1.55
CA ALA A 139 -10.21 -10.78 1.69
C ALA A 139 -11.15 -11.97 1.96
N ARG A 140 -12.13 -11.79 2.86
CA ARG A 140 -13.14 -12.81 3.16
C ARG A 140 -13.99 -13.16 1.94
N ARG A 141 -14.51 -12.14 1.25
CA ARG A 141 -15.39 -12.33 0.08
C ARG A 141 -14.67 -13.01 -1.08
N ASN A 142 -13.37 -12.74 -1.23
CA ASN A 142 -12.54 -13.34 -2.26
C ASN A 142 -12.04 -14.75 -1.88
N GLY A 143 -12.36 -15.24 -0.67
CA GLY A 143 -11.92 -16.56 -0.20
C GLY A 143 -10.41 -16.65 0.09
N ASN A 144 -9.74 -15.51 0.31
CA ASN A 144 -8.35 -15.53 0.77
C ASN A 144 -8.28 -16.17 2.17
N PRO A 145 -7.26 -16.97 2.50
CA PRO A 145 -7.11 -17.57 3.83
C PRO A 145 -6.67 -16.53 4.89
N ALA A 146 -5.95 -15.50 4.47
CA ALA A 146 -5.45 -14.43 5.32
C ALA A 146 -5.27 -13.12 4.53
N ILE A 147 -5.02 -12.04 5.28
CA ILE A 147 -4.66 -10.72 4.78
C ILE A 147 -3.33 -10.27 5.40
N SER A 148 -2.45 -9.71 4.57
CA SER A 148 -1.08 -9.34 4.95
C SER A 148 -0.71 -7.93 4.48
N LEU A 149 0.33 -7.36 5.07
CA LEU A 149 0.97 -6.12 4.61
C LEU A 149 2.41 -6.03 5.10
N ILE A 150 3.21 -5.17 4.47
CA ILE A 150 4.56 -4.82 4.92
C ILE A 150 4.57 -3.36 5.35
N THR A 151 5.20 -3.04 6.49
CA THR A 151 5.37 -1.66 6.94
C THR A 151 6.74 -1.43 7.57
N GLU A 152 7.17 -0.19 7.65
CA GLU A 152 8.42 0.21 8.30
C GLU A 152 8.28 0.11 9.84
N SER A 153 9.31 -0.41 10.52
CA SER A 153 9.28 -0.68 11.96
C SER A 153 9.07 0.55 12.85
N HIS A 154 9.35 1.76 12.36
CA HIS A 154 9.11 3.00 13.09
C HIS A 154 7.71 3.61 12.84
N ASN A 155 6.86 2.94 12.06
CA ASN A 155 5.51 3.42 11.76
C ASN A 155 4.53 3.04 12.88
N ASP A 156 4.72 3.61 14.08
CA ASP A 156 3.94 3.30 15.28
C ASP A 156 2.43 3.47 15.07
N VAL A 157 2.04 4.45 14.24
CA VAL A 157 0.64 4.72 13.90
C VAL A 157 0.05 3.55 13.10
N ALA A 158 0.77 3.06 12.09
CA ALA A 158 0.32 1.92 11.30
C ALA A 158 0.35 0.63 12.11
N LEU A 159 1.42 0.37 12.87
CA LEU A 159 1.53 -0.79 13.76
C LEU A 159 0.38 -0.84 14.77
N SER A 160 0.02 0.29 15.37
CA SER A 160 -1.13 0.41 16.26
C SER A 160 -2.46 0.18 15.54
N LEU A 161 -2.64 0.76 14.35
CA LEU A 161 -3.83 0.56 13.53
C LEU A 161 -4.03 -0.91 13.18
N TYR A 162 -3.01 -1.56 12.62
CA TYR A 162 -3.09 -2.96 12.18
C TYR A 162 -3.19 -3.92 13.37
N GLY A 163 -2.45 -3.67 14.46
CA GLY A 163 -2.58 -4.44 15.69
C GLY A 163 -4.00 -4.40 16.27
N ALA A 164 -4.66 -3.23 16.24
CA ALA A 164 -6.06 -3.09 16.65
C ALA A 164 -7.05 -3.88 15.76
N HIS A 165 -6.66 -4.19 14.52
CA HIS A 165 -7.42 -5.05 13.62
C HIS A 165 -7.03 -6.54 13.71
N GLY A 166 -6.08 -6.90 14.58
CA GLY A 166 -5.67 -8.29 14.84
C GLY A 166 -4.56 -8.81 13.95
N PHE A 167 -3.85 -7.93 13.23
CA PHE A 167 -2.64 -8.30 12.52
C PHE A 167 -1.50 -8.62 13.50
N LYS A 168 -0.69 -9.62 13.16
CA LYS A 168 0.48 -10.06 13.93
C LYS A 168 1.71 -10.13 13.04
N GLU A 169 2.85 -9.77 13.60
CA GLU A 169 4.15 -9.90 12.93
C GLU A 169 4.51 -11.37 12.72
N ILE A 170 4.94 -11.70 11.51
CA ILE A 170 5.44 -13.04 11.15
C ILE A 170 6.87 -13.02 10.61
N GLU A 171 7.35 -11.84 10.19
CA GLU A 171 8.72 -11.65 9.75
C GLU A 171 9.15 -10.19 9.91
N ARG A 172 10.45 -10.04 10.20
CA ARG A 172 11.14 -8.77 10.29
C ARG A 172 12.48 -8.89 9.61
N LEU A 173 12.81 -7.91 8.76
CA LEU A 173 14.05 -7.88 7.99
C LEU A 173 14.63 -6.47 8.01
N GLU A 174 15.93 -6.34 8.34
CA GLU A 174 16.60 -5.05 8.26
C GLU A 174 16.53 -4.51 6.83
N ALA A 175 16.02 -3.28 6.68
CA ALA A 175 15.85 -2.68 5.37
C ALA A 175 17.19 -2.21 4.80
N ILE A 176 17.41 -2.48 3.51
CA ILE A 176 18.52 -1.88 2.77
C ILE A 176 18.32 -0.37 2.71
N GLU A 177 19.34 0.37 3.12
CA GLU A 177 19.35 1.83 3.14
C GLU A 177 19.23 2.41 1.72
N ARG A 178 18.31 3.36 1.56
CA ARG A 178 18.10 4.09 0.30
C ARG A 178 18.71 5.48 0.37
N ILE A 179 19.15 6.00 -0.77
CA ILE A 179 19.58 7.39 -0.89
C ILE A 179 18.40 8.31 -0.55
N GLY A 180 18.61 9.23 0.39
CA GLY A 180 17.57 10.16 0.86
C GLY A 180 16.65 9.59 1.95
N GLN A 181 16.96 8.43 2.52
CA GLN A 181 16.23 7.86 3.64
C GLN A 181 16.67 8.48 4.97
N ASP A 182 15.75 9.16 5.66
CA ASP A 182 16.05 9.87 6.91
C ASP A 182 16.26 8.93 8.12
N LYS A 183 15.70 7.72 8.07
CA LYS A 183 15.67 6.78 9.21
C LYS A 183 15.92 5.35 8.78
N ARG A 184 16.85 4.69 9.45
CA ARG A 184 16.97 3.23 9.40
C ARG A 184 15.74 2.58 10.02
N HIS A 185 15.29 1.49 9.41
CA HIS A 185 14.15 0.71 9.87
C HIS A 185 14.30 -0.76 9.47
N ASP A 186 13.38 -1.57 9.96
CA ASP A 186 13.15 -2.92 9.45
C ASP A 186 11.86 -2.90 8.62
N TRP A 187 11.80 -3.75 7.61
CA TRP A 187 10.54 -4.18 7.04
C TRP A 187 9.87 -5.17 7.99
N VAL A 188 8.59 -4.94 8.28
CA VAL A 188 7.79 -5.79 9.17
C VAL A 188 6.61 -6.34 8.37
N LEU A 189 6.60 -7.65 8.16
CA LEU A 189 5.49 -8.36 7.53
C LEU A 189 4.47 -8.75 8.61
N LEU A 190 3.26 -8.22 8.48
CA LEU A 190 2.14 -8.52 9.34
C LEU A 190 1.11 -9.38 8.60
N THR A 191 0.48 -10.32 9.29
CA THR A 191 -0.62 -11.14 8.76
C THR A 191 -1.78 -11.26 9.74
N ARG A 192 -2.97 -11.52 9.21
CA ARG A 192 -4.20 -11.82 9.94
C ARG A 192 -5.00 -12.87 9.17
N GLU A 193 -5.34 -13.97 9.82
CA GLU A 193 -6.30 -14.94 9.27
C GLU A 193 -7.69 -14.30 9.12
N VAL A 194 -8.40 -14.60 8.04
CA VAL A 194 -9.73 -14.00 7.77
C VAL A 194 -10.90 -14.97 7.94
N ASN A 195 -10.61 -16.23 8.23
CA ASN A 195 -11.55 -17.31 8.55
C ASN A 195 -12.44 -17.01 9.76
#